data_AF-A0A480AK64-F1
#
_entry.id   AF-A0A480AK64-F1
#
_cell.length_a   1.000
_cell.length_b   1.000
_cell.length_c   1.000
_cell.angle_alpha   90.00
_cell.angle_beta   90.00
_cell.angle_gamma   90.00
#
_symmetry.space_group_name_H-M   'P 1'
#
loop_
_entity.id
_entity.type
_entity.pdbx_description
1 polymer ?
#
loop_
_entity_poly.entity_id
_entity_poly.type
_entity_poly.pdbx_seq_one_letter_code
_entity_poly.pdbx_strand_id
1 'polypeptide(L)'
;MSLTFEEIAIAFSNCNSDAKSSFKDYLINLYKSKTDYENGFTISNVNNYILTDIEKLLSKAILNICAADNLIKKGYFSWGFVTSYYANFFLIQGLNRTQLNFTTWVSRSIDCIEKDYQKKNIHIIGIANSSDEHQRQFKRFFENFSHFRNRKGIDRYWNIGIKPFELGNESEIRNKINYEICSDAFYELDLDNIEFKKISKDNLYSPFTEYKENSRIFDNYSRRNLKLAIARLRMLTYTLNFIAVRNLEYHSYYQRNMKNRLTAINQKYPDVSVWIKELFQQWLIFDSEIVDNDNVF
;
A
#
# COMPACT_ATOMS: atom_id res chain seq x y z
N MET A 1 11.03 9.10 -14.58
CA MET A 1 11.78 7.83 -14.54
C MET A 1 11.52 7.23 -13.16
N SER A 2 11.42 5.91 -13.02
CA SER A 2 11.20 5.29 -11.70
C SER A 2 12.53 5.15 -10.96
N LEU A 3 12.54 5.43 -9.66
CA LEU A 3 13.72 5.36 -8.82
C LEU A 3 14.04 3.90 -8.45
N THR A 4 15.32 3.56 -8.47
CA THR A 4 15.90 2.35 -7.87
C THR A 4 15.88 2.43 -6.34
N PHE A 5 16.14 1.33 -5.63
CA PHE A 5 16.19 1.35 -4.16
C PHE A 5 17.28 2.27 -3.59
N GLU A 6 18.45 2.30 -4.22
CA GLU A 6 19.52 3.21 -3.81
C GLU A 6 19.15 4.68 -4.05
N GLU A 7 18.50 5.01 -5.16
CA GLU A 7 18.04 6.37 -5.42
C GLU A 7 16.93 6.79 -4.43
N ILE A 8 16.02 5.88 -4.07
CA ILE A 8 15.05 6.10 -2.99
C ILE A 8 15.77 6.39 -1.67
N ALA A 9 16.74 5.57 -1.29
CA ALA A 9 17.51 5.76 -0.05
C ALA A 9 18.23 7.12 -0.02
N ILE A 10 18.85 7.52 -1.14
CA ILE A 10 19.48 8.83 -1.29
C ILE A 10 18.46 9.95 -1.14
N ALA A 11 17.29 9.82 -1.78
CA ALA A 11 16.24 10.83 -1.71
C ALA A 11 15.76 11.05 -0.27
N PHE A 12 15.63 9.99 0.51
CA PHE A 12 15.22 10.04 1.92
C PHE A 12 16.38 10.13 2.91
N SER A 13 17.61 10.40 2.45
CA SER A 13 18.74 10.69 3.34
C SER A 13 18.39 11.85 4.28
N ASN A 14 18.89 11.82 5.53
CA ASN A 14 18.67 12.85 6.56
C ASN A 14 17.18 13.16 6.83
N CYS A 15 16.29 12.19 6.56
CA CYS A 15 14.91 12.22 7.02
C CYS A 15 14.80 11.33 8.26
N ASN A 16 13.88 11.65 9.16
CA ASN A 16 13.68 10.90 10.41
C ASN A 16 12.19 10.60 10.67
N SER A 17 11.30 11.02 9.77
CA SER A 17 9.86 10.86 9.84
C SER A 17 9.18 11.53 11.04
N ASP A 18 9.77 12.60 11.58
CA ASP A 18 9.25 13.33 12.75
C ASP A 18 8.42 14.57 12.40
N ALA A 19 8.17 14.82 11.10
CA ALA A 19 7.48 16.03 10.66
C ALA A 19 6.12 16.19 11.37
N LYS A 20 5.90 17.36 11.98
CA LYS A 20 4.70 17.64 12.80
C LYS A 20 3.41 17.68 11.97
N SER A 21 3.50 18.04 10.70
CA SER A 21 2.37 18.16 9.78
C SER A 21 2.46 17.16 8.63
N SER A 22 1.35 16.90 7.94
CA SER A 22 1.38 16.09 6.71
C SER A 22 2.02 16.87 5.55
N PHE A 23 2.41 16.17 4.49
CA PHE A 23 2.88 16.83 3.26
C PHE A 23 1.76 17.68 2.63
N LYS A 24 0.50 17.24 2.73
CA LYS A 24 -0.66 18.04 2.33
C LYS A 24 -0.73 19.37 3.09
N ASP A 25 -0.60 19.33 4.42
CA ASP A 25 -0.67 20.55 5.24
C ASP A 25 0.51 21.48 4.94
N TYR A 26 1.70 20.91 4.70
CA TYR A 26 2.86 21.68 4.23
C TYR A 26 2.52 22.44 2.94
N LEU A 27 1.92 21.77 1.94
CA LEU A 27 1.54 22.41 0.67
C LEU A 27 0.47 23.48 0.83
N ILE A 28 -0.51 23.28 1.72
CA ILE A 28 -1.52 24.30 2.05
C ILE A 28 -0.84 25.56 2.61
N ASN A 29 0.15 25.38 3.48
CA ASN A 29 0.89 26.47 4.12
C ASN A 29 1.89 27.17 3.19
N LEU A 30 2.08 26.71 1.96
CA LEU A 30 2.84 27.46 0.95
C LEU A 30 2.01 28.61 0.33
N TYR A 31 0.70 28.67 0.62
CA TYR A 31 -0.22 29.70 0.11
C TYR A 31 -0.15 29.91 -1.40
N LYS A 32 0.05 28.81 -2.15
CA LYS A 32 0.13 28.83 -3.62
C LYS A 32 -1.24 29.10 -4.24
N SER A 33 -1.26 29.99 -5.23
CA SER A 33 -2.45 30.34 -5.99
C SER A 33 -2.86 29.23 -6.96
N LYS A 34 -4.09 29.31 -7.50
CA LYS A 34 -4.55 28.39 -8.56
C LYS A 34 -3.59 28.41 -9.76
N THR A 35 -3.13 29.60 -10.15
CA THR A 35 -2.19 29.80 -11.26
C THR A 35 -0.82 29.16 -10.99
N ASP A 36 -0.34 29.20 -9.74
CA ASP A 36 0.91 28.50 -9.38
C ASP A 36 0.80 27.00 -9.60
N TYR A 37 -0.32 26.38 -9.21
CA TYR A 37 -0.55 24.96 -9.46
C TYR A 37 -0.70 24.66 -10.96
N GLU A 38 -1.30 25.55 -11.74
CA GLU A 38 -1.47 25.36 -13.20
C GLU A 38 -0.14 25.46 -13.96
N ASN A 39 0.70 26.42 -13.60
CA ASN A 39 2.04 26.58 -14.18
C ASN A 39 3.04 25.55 -13.64
N GLY A 40 2.75 25.01 -12.45
CA GLY A 40 3.63 24.15 -11.68
C GLY A 40 4.79 24.91 -11.03
N PHE A 41 5.31 24.34 -9.94
CA PHE A 41 6.44 24.91 -9.19
C PHE A 41 7.33 23.81 -8.64
N THR A 42 8.54 24.16 -8.20
CA THR A 42 9.46 23.20 -7.57
C THR A 42 9.60 23.52 -6.09
N ILE A 43 9.60 22.48 -5.27
CA ILE A 43 9.88 22.55 -3.84
C ILE A 43 11.07 21.65 -3.53
N SER A 44 11.88 22.06 -2.56
CA SER A 44 13.07 21.34 -2.13
C SER A 44 12.93 20.89 -0.68
N ASN A 45 13.58 19.79 -0.32
CA ASN A 45 13.70 19.30 1.07
C ASN A 45 12.37 18.99 1.77
N VAL A 46 11.40 18.45 1.02
CA VAL A 46 10.08 18.07 1.56
C VAL A 46 9.95 16.60 1.92
N ASN A 47 11.00 15.82 1.69
CA ASN A 47 10.97 14.36 1.78
C ASN A 47 10.69 13.87 3.21
N ASN A 48 11.03 14.63 4.25
CA ASN A 48 10.67 14.25 5.63
C ASN A 48 9.15 14.29 5.87
N TYR A 49 8.43 15.25 5.28
CA TYR A 49 6.96 15.28 5.35
C TYR A 49 6.34 14.09 4.60
N ILE A 50 6.93 13.72 3.46
CA ILE A 50 6.48 12.59 2.64
C ILE A 50 6.73 11.27 3.39
N LEU A 51 7.88 11.11 4.05
CA LEU A 51 8.20 9.94 4.87
C LEU A 51 7.22 9.79 6.04
N THR A 52 6.88 10.89 6.71
CA THR A 52 5.84 10.91 7.75
C THR A 52 4.48 10.46 7.22
N ASP A 53 4.09 10.88 6.01
CA ASP A 53 2.86 10.43 5.39
C ASP A 53 2.89 8.93 5.05
N ILE A 54 4.03 8.40 4.56
CA ILE A 54 4.21 6.98 4.29
C ILE A 54 4.00 6.15 5.57
N GLU A 55 4.57 6.57 6.69
CA GLU A 55 4.42 5.87 7.98
C GLU A 55 2.98 5.86 8.49
N LYS A 56 2.24 6.96 8.28
CA LYS A 56 0.80 7.03 8.61
C LYS A 56 -0.02 6.11 7.71
N LEU A 57 0.29 6.06 6.41
CA LEU A 57 -0.37 5.18 5.45
C LEU A 57 -0.13 3.71 5.76
N LEU A 58 1.10 3.35 6.15
CA LEU A 58 1.44 2.00 6.61
C LEU A 58 0.59 1.60 7.84
N SER A 59 0.48 2.48 8.84
CA SER A 59 -0.34 2.20 10.02
C SER A 59 -1.83 2.02 9.67
N LYS A 60 -2.37 2.83 8.74
CA LYS A 60 -3.73 2.64 8.23
C LYS A 60 -3.90 1.31 7.50
N ALA A 61 -2.92 0.91 6.70
CA ALA A 61 -2.96 -0.36 5.98
C ALA A 61 -2.97 -1.56 6.93
N ILE A 62 -2.06 -1.59 7.91
CA ILE A 62 -1.99 -2.65 8.93
C ILE A 62 -3.32 -2.79 9.67
N LEU A 63 -3.90 -1.66 10.10
CA LEU A 63 -5.22 -1.66 10.76
C LEU A 63 -6.30 -2.29 9.87
N ASN A 64 -6.32 -1.94 8.58
CA ASN A 64 -7.30 -2.49 7.64
C ASN A 64 -7.04 -3.97 7.33
N ILE A 65 -5.79 -4.43 7.31
CA ILE A 65 -5.46 -5.87 7.17
C ILE A 65 -6.05 -6.65 8.36
N CYS A 66 -5.82 -6.19 9.59
CA CYS A 66 -6.37 -6.81 10.80
C CYS A 66 -7.91 -6.83 10.79
N ALA A 67 -8.55 -5.72 10.39
CA ALA A 67 -9.99 -5.62 10.33
C ALA A 67 -10.59 -6.52 9.24
N ALA A 68 -9.99 -6.54 8.05
CA ALA A 68 -10.42 -7.40 6.95
C ALA A 68 -10.34 -8.89 7.33
N ASP A 69 -9.24 -9.32 7.94
CA ASP A 69 -9.08 -10.69 8.45
C ASP A 69 -10.23 -11.09 9.39
N ASN A 70 -10.55 -10.22 10.37
CA ASN A 70 -11.65 -10.48 11.31
C ASN A 70 -13.03 -10.53 10.64
N LEU A 71 -13.29 -9.67 9.65
CA LEU A 71 -14.54 -9.68 8.89
C LEU A 71 -14.68 -10.97 8.07
N ILE A 72 -13.63 -11.34 7.35
CA ILE A 72 -13.61 -12.49 6.45
C ILE A 72 -13.83 -13.80 7.23
N LYS A 73 -13.15 -13.99 8.38
CA LYS A 73 -13.35 -15.19 9.23
C LYS A 73 -14.75 -15.31 9.82
N LYS A 74 -15.45 -14.18 9.99
CA LYS A 74 -16.81 -14.13 10.55
C LYS A 74 -17.89 -14.24 9.48
N GLY A 75 -17.54 -14.41 8.22
CA GLY A 75 -18.50 -14.54 7.13
C GLY A 75 -18.91 -13.22 6.46
N TYR A 76 -18.31 -12.09 6.84
CA TYR A 76 -18.58 -10.78 6.22
C TYR A 76 -17.64 -10.56 5.03
N PHE A 77 -17.76 -11.38 4.00
CA PHE A 77 -16.81 -11.43 2.88
C PHE A 77 -16.74 -10.11 2.11
N SER A 78 -17.87 -9.56 1.65
CA SER A 78 -17.97 -8.32 0.89
C SER A 78 -17.38 -7.14 1.66
N TRP A 79 -17.71 -7.01 2.95
CA TRP A 79 -17.07 -6.00 3.81
C TRP A 79 -15.58 -6.25 4.00
N GLY A 80 -15.17 -7.51 4.16
CA GLY A 80 -13.77 -7.91 4.19
C GLY A 80 -13.00 -7.55 2.90
N PHE A 81 -13.65 -7.64 1.74
CA PHE A 81 -13.09 -7.20 0.46
C PHE A 81 -12.88 -5.69 0.45
N VAL A 82 -13.90 -4.91 0.82
CA VAL A 82 -13.83 -3.44 0.84
C VAL A 82 -12.74 -2.97 1.81
N THR A 83 -12.67 -3.56 3.00
CA THR A 83 -11.64 -3.23 3.99
C THR A 83 -10.23 -3.59 3.49
N SER A 84 -10.04 -4.78 2.92
CA SER A 84 -8.74 -5.15 2.32
C SER A 84 -8.40 -4.30 1.09
N TYR A 85 -9.38 -3.80 0.34
CA TYR A 85 -9.16 -2.86 -0.77
C TYR A 85 -8.56 -1.55 -0.26
N TYR A 86 -9.07 -1.01 0.84
CA TYR A 86 -8.48 0.19 1.43
C TYR A 86 -7.09 -0.06 2.02
N ALA A 87 -6.82 -1.26 2.56
CA ALA A 87 -5.46 -1.63 2.92
C ALA A 87 -4.53 -1.55 1.70
N ASN A 88 -4.92 -2.17 0.58
CA ASN A 88 -4.19 -2.06 -0.69
C ASN A 88 -4.00 -0.61 -1.12
N PHE A 89 -5.07 0.20 -1.09
CA PHE A 89 -5.04 1.61 -1.50
C PHE A 89 -4.05 2.44 -0.68
N PHE A 90 -4.00 2.25 0.64
CA PHE A 90 -3.04 2.95 1.49
C PHE A 90 -1.60 2.49 1.24
N LEU A 91 -1.38 1.20 0.99
CA LEU A 91 -0.06 0.67 0.68
C LEU A 91 0.47 1.21 -0.64
N ILE A 92 -0.34 1.22 -1.71
CA ILE A 92 0.09 1.79 -2.99
C ILE A 92 0.34 3.29 -2.89
N GLN A 93 -0.42 4.02 -2.06
CA GLN A 93 -0.18 5.44 -1.82
C GLN A 93 1.15 5.67 -1.11
N GLY A 94 1.52 4.79 -0.17
CA GLY A 94 2.82 4.81 0.48
C GLY A 94 3.95 4.48 -0.50
N LEU A 95 3.78 3.42 -1.29
CA LEU A 95 4.74 3.00 -2.32
C LEU A 95 4.94 4.07 -3.41
N ASN A 96 3.89 4.72 -3.91
CA ASN A 96 4.05 5.82 -4.87
C ASN A 96 4.84 7.00 -4.27
N ARG A 97 4.66 7.25 -2.97
CA ARG A 97 5.41 8.29 -2.25
C ARG A 97 6.88 7.94 -2.07
N THR A 98 7.26 6.67 -1.91
CA THR A 98 8.68 6.29 -1.88
C THR A 98 9.36 6.57 -3.21
N GLN A 99 8.62 6.50 -4.31
CA GLN A 99 9.09 6.81 -5.67
C GLN A 99 9.13 8.31 -5.99
N LEU A 100 8.69 9.17 -5.06
CA LEU A 100 8.52 10.62 -5.28
C LEU A 100 7.72 10.96 -6.55
N ASN A 101 6.88 10.02 -7.00
CA ASN A 101 6.01 10.14 -8.15
C ASN A 101 4.61 9.68 -7.74
N PHE A 102 3.81 10.61 -7.23
CA PHE A 102 2.52 10.32 -6.61
C PHE A 102 1.54 11.47 -6.81
N THR A 103 0.26 11.19 -6.55
CA THR A 103 -0.77 12.22 -6.48
C THR A 103 -1.24 12.47 -5.05
N THR A 104 -1.62 13.70 -4.78
CA THR A 104 -2.26 14.10 -3.52
C THR A 104 -3.33 15.15 -3.79
N TRP A 105 -4.19 15.40 -2.81
CA TRP A 105 -5.27 16.37 -2.92
C TRP A 105 -5.01 17.58 -2.02
N VAL A 106 -4.85 18.75 -2.65
CA VAL A 106 -4.73 20.06 -2.00
C VAL A 106 -5.71 20.99 -2.68
N SER A 107 -6.97 20.98 -2.20
CA SER A 107 -8.17 21.61 -2.84
C SER A 107 -8.46 21.22 -4.30
N ARG A 108 -7.51 20.57 -4.98
CA ARG A 108 -7.55 19.91 -6.28
C ARG A 108 -6.54 18.76 -6.30
N SER A 109 -6.67 17.83 -7.25
CA SER A 109 -5.65 16.79 -7.47
C SER A 109 -4.39 17.43 -8.03
N ILE A 110 -3.25 17.08 -7.45
CA ILE A 110 -1.92 17.54 -7.86
C ILE A 110 -1.00 16.33 -8.09
N ASP A 111 -0.16 16.44 -9.11
CA ASP A 111 0.95 15.54 -9.37
C ASP A 111 2.19 16.05 -8.63
N CYS A 112 2.85 15.14 -7.91
CA CYS A 112 4.16 15.33 -7.31
C CYS A 112 5.13 14.45 -8.07
N ILE A 113 6.11 15.07 -8.74
CA ILE A 113 7.00 14.39 -9.67
C ILE A 113 8.44 14.72 -9.30
N GLU A 114 9.24 13.70 -9.08
CA GLU A 114 10.68 13.82 -8.89
C GLU A 114 11.33 14.55 -10.07
N LYS A 115 12.21 15.51 -9.77
CA LYS A 115 13.04 16.21 -10.77
C LYS A 115 14.54 16.01 -10.57
N ASP A 116 14.96 16.01 -9.30
CA ASP A 116 16.34 15.75 -8.91
C ASP A 116 16.34 15.18 -7.48
N TYR A 117 16.41 13.85 -7.38
CA TYR A 117 16.36 13.12 -6.11
C TYR A 117 17.56 13.42 -5.21
N GLN A 118 18.72 13.76 -5.79
CA GLN A 118 19.93 14.14 -5.05
C GLN A 118 19.75 15.51 -4.39
N LYS A 119 19.18 16.48 -5.13
CA LYS A 119 18.82 17.80 -4.60
C LYS A 119 17.48 17.82 -3.86
N LYS A 120 16.80 16.67 -3.77
CA LYS A 120 15.49 16.50 -3.12
C LYS A 120 14.45 17.49 -3.65
N ASN A 121 14.46 17.69 -4.97
CA ASN A 121 13.57 18.58 -5.68
C ASN A 121 12.37 17.81 -6.22
N ILE A 122 11.17 18.27 -5.86
CA ILE A 122 9.91 17.74 -6.36
C ILE A 122 9.19 18.85 -7.11
N HIS A 123 8.77 18.53 -8.33
CA HIS A 123 7.88 19.37 -9.09
C HIS A 123 6.43 19.08 -8.75
N ILE A 124 5.69 20.14 -8.46
CA ILE A 124 4.27 20.10 -8.14
C ILE A 124 3.51 20.75 -9.28
N ILE A 125 2.50 20.06 -9.79
CA ILE A 125 1.63 20.60 -10.84
C ILE A 125 0.18 20.10 -10.65
N GLY A 126 -0.78 20.98 -10.91
CA GLY A 126 -2.20 20.68 -10.82
C GLY A 126 -2.66 19.82 -11.99
N ILE A 127 -3.56 18.88 -11.71
CA ILE A 127 -4.15 18.03 -12.73
C ILE A 127 -5.40 18.73 -13.27
N ALA A 128 -5.47 18.89 -14.60
CA ALA A 128 -6.68 19.34 -15.28
C ALA A 128 -7.68 18.17 -15.37
N ASN A 129 -8.95 18.42 -15.05
CA ASN A 129 -10.05 17.44 -15.14
C ASN A 129 -9.77 16.10 -14.43
N SER A 130 -9.64 16.12 -13.10
CA SER A 130 -9.41 14.89 -12.34
C SER A 130 -10.66 14.00 -12.33
N SER A 131 -10.65 12.92 -13.11
CA SER A 131 -11.50 11.76 -12.88
C SER A 131 -10.70 10.62 -12.24
N ASP A 132 -11.43 9.81 -11.45
CA ASP A 132 -11.04 8.64 -10.65
C ASP A 132 -9.61 8.66 -10.03
N GLU A 133 -9.49 9.28 -8.86
CA GLU A 133 -8.25 9.33 -8.07
C GLU A 133 -7.76 7.94 -7.65
N HIS A 134 -8.67 6.96 -7.46
CA HIS A 134 -8.28 5.62 -7.06
C HIS A 134 -7.57 4.93 -8.22
N GLN A 135 -8.21 4.85 -9.38
CA GLN A 135 -7.62 4.23 -10.57
C GLN A 135 -6.26 4.84 -10.92
N ARG A 136 -6.13 6.17 -10.77
CA ARG A 136 -4.86 6.88 -10.98
C ARG A 136 -3.74 6.41 -10.06
N GLN A 137 -4.01 6.24 -8.76
CA GLN A 137 -3.02 5.76 -7.80
C GLN A 137 -2.57 4.34 -8.13
N PHE A 138 -3.50 3.45 -8.50
CA PHE A 138 -3.18 2.08 -8.92
C PHE A 138 -2.35 2.07 -10.20
N LYS A 139 -2.78 2.80 -11.24
CA LYS A 139 -2.03 2.92 -12.49
C LYS A 139 -0.59 3.39 -12.23
N ARG A 140 -0.43 4.44 -11.42
CA ARG A 140 0.89 4.98 -11.09
C ARG A 140 1.74 4.01 -10.29
N PHE A 141 1.15 3.24 -9.39
CA PHE A 141 1.85 2.16 -8.69
C PHE A 141 2.40 1.13 -9.68
N PHE A 142 1.59 0.68 -10.63
CA PHE A 142 2.04 -0.27 -11.64
C PHE A 142 3.15 0.30 -12.54
N GLU A 143 3.07 1.57 -12.91
CA GLU A 143 4.12 2.26 -13.68
C GLU A 143 5.42 2.35 -12.87
N ASN A 144 5.33 2.89 -11.66
CA ASN A 144 6.45 3.12 -10.74
C ASN A 144 7.23 1.85 -10.42
N PHE A 145 6.55 0.70 -10.28
CA PHE A 145 7.18 -0.53 -9.84
C PHE A 145 7.22 -1.63 -10.91
N SER A 146 6.89 -1.29 -12.16
CA SER A 146 6.94 -2.23 -13.29
C SER A 146 8.32 -2.88 -13.48
N HIS A 147 9.40 -2.17 -13.18
CA HIS A 147 10.77 -2.63 -13.33
C HIS A 147 11.22 -3.62 -12.23
N PHE A 148 10.52 -3.66 -11.10
CA PHE A 148 10.78 -4.60 -10.01
C PHE A 148 10.17 -5.98 -10.21
N ARG A 149 9.39 -6.20 -11.29
CA ARG A 149 8.71 -7.48 -11.59
C ARG A 149 9.62 -8.70 -11.53
N ASN A 150 10.92 -8.52 -11.82
CA ASN A 150 11.88 -9.63 -11.89
C ASN A 150 12.84 -9.69 -10.68
N ARG A 151 12.75 -8.82 -9.66
CA ARG A 151 13.71 -8.86 -8.53
C ARG A 151 13.38 -9.95 -7.50
N LYS A 152 14.42 -10.56 -6.90
CA LYS A 152 14.32 -11.54 -5.81
C LYS A 152 13.97 -10.80 -4.50
N GLY A 153 13.06 -11.33 -3.68
CA GLY A 153 12.60 -10.70 -2.43
C GLY A 153 11.36 -9.79 -2.57
N ILE A 154 11.12 -9.26 -3.76
CA ILE A 154 9.79 -8.78 -4.18
C ILE A 154 9.10 -9.98 -4.80
N ASP A 155 8.13 -10.54 -4.09
CA ASP A 155 7.60 -11.85 -4.40
C ASP A 155 6.99 -11.89 -5.82
N ARG A 156 7.71 -12.52 -6.77
CA ARG A 156 7.28 -12.71 -8.16
C ARG A 156 5.90 -13.37 -8.21
N TYR A 157 5.49 -14.14 -7.20
CA TYR A 157 4.20 -14.84 -7.22
C TYR A 157 3.01 -14.01 -6.72
N TRP A 158 3.25 -12.80 -6.21
CA TRP A 158 2.24 -12.04 -5.46
C TRP A 158 2.09 -10.58 -5.89
N ASN A 159 3.02 -10.10 -6.73
CA ASN A 159 2.87 -8.86 -7.51
C ASN A 159 2.34 -9.11 -8.93
N ILE A 160 2.01 -10.36 -9.32
CA ILE A 160 1.37 -10.67 -10.62
C ILE A 160 -0.14 -10.41 -10.51
N GLY A 161 -0.45 -9.13 -10.49
CA GLY A 161 -1.71 -8.53 -10.86
C GLY A 161 -1.43 -7.30 -11.72
N ILE A 162 -0.46 -7.39 -12.64
CA ILE A 162 -0.35 -6.47 -13.78
C ILE A 162 -1.17 -6.99 -14.96
N LYS A 163 -2.19 -7.80 -14.63
CA LYS A 163 -3.40 -7.92 -15.40
C LYS A 163 -4.53 -7.47 -14.48
N PRO A 164 -5.51 -6.69 -14.98
CA PRO A 164 -6.79 -6.56 -14.29
C PRO A 164 -7.26 -7.96 -13.92
N PHE A 165 -7.98 -8.09 -12.81
CA PHE A 165 -8.77 -9.30 -12.59
C PHE A 165 -9.55 -9.60 -13.87
N GLU A 166 -9.89 -10.86 -14.13
CA GLU A 166 -10.69 -11.21 -15.31
C GLU A 166 -12.01 -10.41 -15.40
N LEU A 167 -12.42 -9.77 -14.28
CA LEU A 167 -13.61 -8.94 -14.12
C LEU A 167 -13.39 -7.41 -14.14
N GLY A 168 -12.14 -6.92 -14.27
CA GLY A 168 -11.79 -5.49 -14.25
C GLY A 168 -10.60 -5.14 -13.34
N ASN A 169 -10.22 -3.86 -13.27
CA ASN A 169 -9.19 -3.38 -12.32
C ASN A 169 -9.72 -3.31 -10.86
N GLU A 170 -8.85 -3.22 -9.85
CA GLU A 170 -9.23 -3.18 -8.42
C GLU A 170 -10.33 -2.13 -8.11
N SER A 171 -10.23 -0.94 -8.72
CA SER A 171 -11.21 0.14 -8.54
C SER A 171 -12.57 -0.22 -9.12
N GLU A 172 -12.61 -0.85 -10.30
CA GLU A 172 -13.85 -1.32 -10.92
C GLU A 172 -14.52 -2.38 -10.05
N ILE A 173 -13.78 -3.40 -9.59
CA ILE A 173 -14.36 -4.43 -8.72
C ILE A 173 -14.90 -3.83 -7.43
N ARG A 174 -14.17 -2.89 -6.80
CA ARG A 174 -14.66 -2.17 -5.63
C ARG A 174 -15.95 -1.42 -5.95
N ASN A 175 -16.03 -0.75 -7.10
CA ASN A 175 -17.22 -0.01 -7.49
C ASN A 175 -18.41 -0.94 -7.77
N LYS A 176 -18.16 -2.10 -8.40
CA LYS A 176 -19.17 -3.17 -8.57
C LYS A 176 -19.71 -3.61 -7.22
N ILE A 177 -18.82 -4.00 -6.31
CA ILE A 177 -19.22 -4.45 -4.96
C ILE A 177 -19.94 -3.35 -4.17
N ASN A 178 -19.54 -2.09 -4.28
CA ASN A 178 -20.11 -1.02 -3.46
C ASN A 178 -21.38 -0.36 -4.03
N TYR A 179 -21.55 -0.35 -5.35
CA TYR A 179 -22.52 0.53 -6.00
C TYR A 179 -23.40 -0.19 -7.03
N GLU A 180 -22.99 -1.35 -7.57
CA GLU A 180 -23.86 -2.09 -8.47
C GLU A 180 -24.88 -2.90 -7.68
N ILE A 181 -26.15 -2.79 -8.07
CA ILE A 181 -27.23 -3.61 -7.53
C ILE A 181 -27.29 -4.88 -8.40
N CYS A 182 -26.48 -5.88 -8.06
CA CYS A 182 -26.46 -7.19 -8.72
C CYS A 182 -26.42 -8.32 -7.69
N SER A 183 -26.91 -9.51 -8.07
CA SER A 183 -26.90 -10.72 -7.22
C SER A 183 -25.49 -11.19 -6.83
N ASP A 184 -24.49 -10.75 -7.56
CA ASP A 184 -23.11 -11.25 -7.42
C ASP A 184 -22.30 -10.40 -6.43
N ALA A 185 -22.79 -9.21 -6.07
CA ALA A 185 -22.24 -8.34 -5.04
C ALA A 185 -23.10 -8.49 -3.76
N PHE A 186 -22.49 -8.85 -2.64
CA PHE A 186 -23.20 -9.25 -1.38
C PHE A 186 -23.84 -10.64 -1.41
N TYR A 187 -23.21 -11.56 -2.12
CA TYR A 187 -23.64 -12.95 -2.28
C TYR A 187 -23.78 -13.72 -0.96
N GLU A 188 -23.24 -13.23 0.17
CA GLU A 188 -23.26 -13.98 1.44
C GLU A 188 -24.66 -14.29 1.98
N LEU A 189 -25.65 -13.45 1.66
CA LEU A 189 -27.05 -13.70 2.02
C LEU A 189 -27.74 -14.71 1.11
N ASP A 190 -27.23 -14.87 -0.12
CA ASP A 190 -27.77 -15.78 -1.13
C ASP A 190 -27.10 -17.16 -1.11
N LEU A 191 -25.97 -17.29 -0.41
CA LEU A 191 -25.29 -18.57 -0.20
C LEU A 191 -26.15 -19.53 0.61
N ASP A 192 -26.17 -20.80 0.19
CA ASP A 192 -26.67 -21.84 1.07
C ASP A 192 -25.75 -22.03 2.30
N ASN A 193 -26.32 -22.57 3.37
CA ASN A 193 -25.60 -22.75 4.64
C ASN A 193 -24.38 -23.68 4.53
N ILE A 194 -24.34 -24.61 3.57
CA ILE A 194 -23.23 -25.53 3.37
C ILE A 194 -22.07 -24.78 2.72
N GLU A 195 -22.35 -24.01 1.67
CA GLU A 195 -21.38 -23.20 0.96
C GLU A 195 -20.81 -22.08 1.83
N PHE A 196 -21.66 -21.35 2.55
CA PHE A 196 -21.24 -20.32 3.50
C PHE A 196 -20.27 -20.87 4.56
N LYS A 197 -20.58 -22.03 5.14
CA LYS A 197 -19.71 -22.68 6.14
C LYS A 197 -18.40 -23.16 5.54
N LYS A 198 -18.43 -23.67 4.30
CA LYS A 198 -17.23 -24.08 3.57
C LYS A 198 -16.29 -22.89 3.37
N ILE A 199 -16.79 -21.79 2.78
CA ILE A 199 -15.99 -20.58 2.54
C ILE A 199 -15.45 -20.01 3.86
N SER A 200 -16.29 -19.94 4.91
CA SER A 200 -15.88 -19.46 6.23
C SER A 200 -14.75 -20.30 6.82
N LYS A 201 -14.80 -21.63 6.65
CA LYS A 201 -13.75 -22.54 7.11
C LYS A 201 -12.46 -22.35 6.32
N ASP A 202 -12.55 -22.25 5.00
CA ASP A 202 -11.40 -22.06 4.11
C ASP A 202 -10.64 -20.77 4.44
N ASN A 203 -11.40 -19.73 4.83
CA ASN A 203 -10.88 -18.43 5.27
C ASN A 203 -10.08 -18.43 6.57
N LEU A 204 -10.12 -19.51 7.36
CA LEU A 204 -9.29 -19.63 8.57
C LEU A 204 -7.83 -19.99 8.24
N TYR A 205 -7.58 -20.52 7.04
CA TYR A 205 -6.26 -21.00 6.63
C TYR A 205 -5.48 -19.97 5.82
N SER A 206 -4.15 -20.07 5.84
CA SER A 206 -3.28 -19.14 5.13
C SER A 206 -3.44 -19.24 3.61
N PRO A 207 -3.69 -18.13 2.89
CA PRO A 207 -3.71 -18.13 1.43
C PRO A 207 -2.32 -18.26 0.81
N PHE A 208 -1.25 -18.29 1.62
CA PHE A 208 0.14 -18.45 1.18
C PHE A 208 0.59 -19.91 1.10
N THR A 209 -0.15 -20.85 1.68
CA THR A 209 0.21 -22.26 1.76
C THR A 209 -0.50 -23.15 0.74
N GLU A 210 -1.43 -22.60 -0.05
CA GLU A 210 -2.22 -23.35 -1.03
C GLU A 210 -1.67 -23.19 -2.46
N TYR A 211 -1.90 -24.20 -3.31
CA TYR A 211 -1.75 -24.07 -4.76
C TYR A 211 -2.56 -22.86 -5.26
N LYS A 212 -2.09 -22.23 -6.35
CA LYS A 212 -2.72 -21.04 -6.94
C LYS A 212 -4.23 -21.24 -7.03
N GLU A 213 -4.98 -20.51 -6.21
CA GLU A 213 -6.44 -20.61 -6.18
C GLU A 213 -6.98 -20.31 -7.59
N ASN A 214 -7.66 -21.27 -8.21
CA ASN A 214 -8.43 -21.03 -9.43
C ASN A 214 -9.83 -20.60 -8.97
N SER A 215 -10.28 -19.39 -9.30
CA SER A 215 -11.71 -19.08 -9.22
C SER A 215 -12.14 -18.58 -10.58
N ARG A 216 -13.28 -19.10 -11.02
CA ARG A 216 -13.98 -18.68 -12.24
C ARG A 216 -15.25 -17.88 -11.90
N ILE A 217 -15.54 -17.71 -10.62
CA ILE A 217 -16.75 -17.08 -10.03
C ILE A 217 -16.28 -16.17 -8.88
N PHE A 218 -17.12 -15.25 -8.39
CA PHE A 218 -16.87 -14.33 -7.27
C PHE A 218 -16.54 -14.98 -5.91
N ASP A 219 -16.23 -16.27 -5.91
CA ASP A 219 -15.84 -17.05 -4.76
C ASP A 219 -14.55 -16.49 -4.13
N ASN A 220 -14.75 -15.87 -2.96
CA ASN A 220 -13.71 -15.49 -2.02
C ASN A 220 -12.67 -14.44 -2.51
N TYR A 221 -13.12 -13.47 -3.29
CA TYR A 221 -12.29 -12.30 -3.66
C TYR A 221 -11.69 -11.58 -2.46
N SER A 222 -12.37 -11.61 -1.31
CA SER A 222 -11.92 -10.98 -0.07
C SER A 222 -10.60 -11.57 0.43
N ARG A 223 -10.47 -12.91 0.44
CA ARG A 223 -9.22 -13.59 0.81
C ARG A 223 -8.10 -13.23 -0.16
N ARG A 224 -8.38 -13.18 -1.47
CA ARG A 224 -7.41 -12.77 -2.49
C ARG A 224 -6.98 -11.31 -2.39
N ASN A 225 -7.89 -10.43 -2.04
CA ASN A 225 -7.59 -9.03 -1.90
C ASN A 225 -6.78 -8.75 -0.61
N LEU A 226 -7.06 -9.49 0.47
CA LEU A 226 -6.23 -9.51 1.68
C LEU A 226 -4.83 -10.05 1.40
N LYS A 227 -4.75 -11.15 0.63
CA LYS A 227 -3.52 -11.75 0.10
C LYS A 227 -2.65 -10.70 -0.63
N LEU A 228 -3.25 -9.90 -1.51
CA LEU A 228 -2.58 -8.78 -2.21
C LEU A 228 -2.13 -7.67 -1.25
N ALA A 229 -2.95 -7.30 -0.27
CA ALA A 229 -2.59 -6.27 0.71
C ALA A 229 -1.34 -6.69 1.49
N ILE A 230 -1.27 -7.96 1.90
CA ILE A 230 -0.12 -8.50 2.64
C ILE A 230 1.14 -8.51 1.76
N ALA A 231 1.02 -8.83 0.47
CA ALA A 231 2.17 -8.74 -0.46
C ALA A 231 2.68 -7.29 -0.62
N ARG A 232 1.78 -6.32 -0.79
CA ARG A 232 2.13 -4.90 -0.88
C ARG A 232 2.67 -4.34 0.45
N LEU A 233 2.23 -4.89 1.59
CA LEU A 233 2.79 -4.58 2.89
C LEU A 233 4.26 -4.97 2.94
N ARG A 234 4.60 -6.21 2.57
CA ARG A 234 5.99 -6.69 2.50
C ARG A 234 6.86 -5.77 1.64
N MET A 235 6.33 -5.34 0.50
CA MET A 235 7.06 -4.47 -0.42
C MET A 235 7.33 -3.09 0.20
N LEU A 236 6.34 -2.49 0.86
CA LEU A 236 6.52 -1.21 1.51
C LEU A 236 7.48 -1.31 2.69
N THR A 237 7.33 -2.33 3.54
CA THR A 237 8.22 -2.51 4.70
C THR A 237 9.64 -2.83 4.28
N TYR A 238 9.84 -3.61 3.21
CA TYR A 238 11.15 -3.81 2.60
C TYR A 238 11.78 -2.49 2.15
N THR A 239 11.02 -1.66 1.44
CA THR A 239 11.51 -0.34 0.98
C THR A 239 11.88 0.56 2.16
N LEU A 240 11.05 0.61 3.20
CA LEU A 240 11.32 1.41 4.40
C LEU A 240 12.51 0.86 5.20
N ASN A 241 12.65 -0.46 5.30
CA ASN A 241 13.81 -1.08 5.92
C ASN A 241 15.10 -0.73 5.16
N PHE A 242 15.06 -0.75 3.82
CA PHE A 242 16.17 -0.35 2.98
C PHE A 242 16.59 1.11 3.24
N ILE A 243 15.61 2.03 3.32
CA ILE A 243 15.88 3.43 3.71
C ILE A 243 16.50 3.47 5.11
N ALA A 244 15.98 2.72 6.08
CA ALA A 244 16.47 2.70 7.46
C ALA A 244 17.92 2.20 7.57
N VAL A 245 18.30 1.16 6.83
CA VAL A 245 19.68 0.65 6.78
C VAL A 245 20.66 1.71 6.26
N ARG A 246 20.22 2.53 5.31
CA ARG A 246 21.04 3.56 4.66
C ARG A 246 20.93 4.95 5.33
N ASN A 247 20.05 5.12 6.31
CA ASN A 247 19.81 6.41 6.96
C ASN A 247 19.72 6.25 8.49
N LEU A 248 20.82 6.61 9.17
CA LEU A 248 20.95 6.54 10.63
C LEU A 248 19.89 7.36 11.39
N GLU A 249 19.45 8.50 10.85
CA GLU A 249 18.44 9.33 11.50
C GLU A 249 17.07 8.66 11.49
N TYR A 250 16.74 7.95 10.41
CA TYR A 250 15.50 7.20 10.29
C TYR A 250 15.55 5.85 11.01
N HIS A 251 16.71 5.19 11.05
CA HIS A 251 16.89 3.86 11.64
C HIS A 251 16.22 3.71 13.00
N SER A 252 16.57 4.58 13.95
CA SER A 252 16.08 4.50 15.33
C SER A 252 14.57 4.73 15.40
N TYR A 253 14.05 5.63 14.57
CA TYR A 253 12.62 5.88 14.46
C TYR A 253 11.89 4.63 13.92
N TYR A 254 12.39 4.06 12.83
CA TYR A 254 11.83 2.88 12.16
C TYR A 254 11.74 1.70 13.12
N GLN A 255 12.85 1.35 13.78
CA GLN A 255 12.89 0.26 14.75
C GLN A 255 11.87 0.43 15.88
N ARG A 256 11.84 1.62 16.50
CA ARG A 256 10.91 1.93 17.59
C ARG A 256 9.46 1.82 17.13
N ASN A 257 9.13 2.38 15.98
CA ASN A 257 7.75 2.40 15.49
C ASN A 257 7.27 1.02 15.04
N MET A 258 8.13 0.22 14.41
CA MET A 258 7.79 -1.15 14.05
C MET A 258 7.54 -2.02 15.30
N LYS A 259 8.40 -1.89 16.31
CA LYS A 259 8.16 -2.52 17.62
C LYS A 259 6.83 -2.09 18.24
N ASN A 260 6.53 -0.79 18.26
CA ASN A 260 5.27 -0.27 18.79
C ASN A 260 4.05 -0.80 18.03
N ARG A 261 4.12 -0.90 16.70
CA ARG A 261 3.06 -1.50 15.87
C ARG A 261 2.83 -2.95 16.23
N LEU A 262 3.89 -3.76 16.32
CA LEU A 262 3.79 -5.17 16.71
C LEU A 262 3.16 -5.34 18.10
N THR A 263 3.61 -4.55 19.08
CA THR A 263 3.02 -4.54 20.42
C THR A 263 1.53 -4.19 20.37
N ALA A 264 1.16 -3.14 19.64
CA ALA A 264 -0.24 -2.73 19.50
C ALA A 264 -1.08 -3.79 18.80
N ILE A 265 -0.57 -4.46 17.78
CA ILE A 265 -1.27 -5.55 17.08
C ILE A 265 -1.57 -6.69 18.06
N ASN A 266 -0.55 -7.15 18.79
CA ASN A 266 -0.69 -8.28 19.71
C ASN A 266 -1.66 -7.97 20.87
N GLN A 267 -1.68 -6.73 21.35
CA GLN A 267 -2.54 -6.32 22.46
C GLN A 267 -3.97 -6.02 22.04
N LYS A 268 -4.17 -5.33 20.90
CA LYS A 268 -5.48 -4.81 20.49
C LYS A 268 -6.22 -5.73 19.54
N TYR A 269 -5.52 -6.60 18.81
CA TYR A 269 -6.10 -7.49 17.82
C TYR A 269 -5.67 -8.95 18.08
N PRO A 270 -6.00 -9.51 19.27
CA PRO A 270 -5.57 -10.85 19.66
C PRO A 270 -6.18 -11.94 18.76
N ASP A 271 -7.30 -11.68 18.09
CA ASP A 271 -7.97 -12.67 17.25
C ASP A 271 -7.46 -12.73 15.81
N VAL A 272 -6.55 -11.83 15.40
CA VAL A 272 -5.97 -11.85 14.04
C VAL A 272 -5.31 -13.22 13.77
N SER A 273 -5.51 -13.73 12.56
CA SER A 273 -5.02 -15.03 12.13
C SER A 273 -3.54 -15.22 12.42
N VAL A 274 -3.18 -16.40 12.92
CA VAL A 274 -1.80 -16.74 13.34
C VAL A 274 -0.82 -16.48 12.20
N TRP A 275 -1.14 -16.91 10.98
CA TRP A 275 -0.30 -16.71 9.81
C TRP A 275 -0.07 -15.23 9.48
N ILE A 276 -1.06 -14.35 9.67
CA ILE A 276 -0.87 -12.89 9.48
C ILE A 276 0.08 -12.35 10.54
N LYS A 277 -0.09 -12.76 11.81
CA LYS A 277 0.79 -12.34 12.89
C LYS A 277 2.22 -12.79 12.67
N GLU A 278 2.44 -14.00 12.19
CA GLU A 278 3.76 -14.52 11.83
C GLU A 278 4.39 -13.66 10.73
N LEU A 279 3.65 -13.33 9.67
CA LEU A 279 4.15 -12.45 8.60
C LEU A 279 4.44 -11.04 9.12
N PHE A 280 3.62 -10.49 10.01
CA PHE A 280 3.89 -9.21 10.65
C PHE A 280 5.15 -9.27 11.52
N GLN A 281 5.33 -10.33 12.31
CA GLN A 281 6.53 -10.53 13.11
C GLN A 281 7.77 -10.64 12.22
N GLN A 282 7.67 -11.23 11.03
CA GLN A 282 8.79 -11.29 10.11
C GLN A 282 9.09 -9.96 9.42
N TRP A 283 8.06 -9.20 9.04
CA TRP A 283 8.22 -8.05 8.12
C TRP A 283 8.13 -6.67 8.78
N LEU A 284 7.63 -6.59 10.01
CA LEU A 284 7.64 -5.38 10.85
C LEU A 284 8.77 -5.46 11.88
N ILE A 285 9.91 -6.03 11.48
CA ILE A 285 11.15 -6.00 12.24
C ILE A 285 12.21 -5.38 11.35
N PHE A 286 13.15 -4.68 11.98
CA PHE A 286 14.30 -4.15 11.27
C PHE A 286 15.29 -5.27 10.95
N ASP A 287 15.71 -5.32 9.70
CA ASP A 287 16.68 -6.27 9.17
C ASP A 287 17.93 -5.51 8.70
N SER A 288 19.03 -5.61 9.45
CA SER A 288 20.32 -5.00 9.11
C SER A 288 21.03 -5.69 7.95
N GLU A 289 20.65 -6.92 7.61
CA GLU A 289 21.29 -7.74 6.59
C GLU A 289 20.62 -7.61 5.22
N ILE A 290 19.67 -6.68 5.08
CA ILE A 290 19.14 -6.30 3.77
C ILE A 290 20.28 -5.70 2.92
N VAL A 291 20.81 -6.54 2.03
CA VAL A 291 21.72 -6.16 0.95
C VAL A 291 20.90 -6.14 -0.34
N ASP A 292 21.05 -5.09 -1.16
CA ASP A 292 20.53 -5.12 -2.53
C ASP A 292 21.32 -6.20 -3.27
N ASN A 293 20.78 -7.43 -3.29
CA ASN A 293 21.28 -8.45 -4.19
C ASN A 293 20.74 -8.12 -5.58
N ASP A 294 21.32 -7.07 -6.16
CA ASP A 294 21.07 -6.57 -7.52
C ASP A 294 21.55 -7.55 -8.61
N ASN A 295 21.94 -8.77 -8.20
CA ASN A 295 22.20 -9.88 -9.10
C ASN A 295 20.87 -10.34 -9.72
N VAL A 296 20.50 -9.63 -10.79
CA VAL A 296 19.54 -10.03 -11.81
C VAL A 296 19.97 -11.41 -12.32
N PHE A 297 19.17 -12.43 -12.01
CA PHE A 297 19.11 -13.69 -12.75
C PHE A 297 17.69 -13.86 -13.30
#